data_AF-A0A9N8Z7N1-F1
#
_entry.id   AF-A0A9N8Z7N1-F1
#
_cell.length_a   1.000
_cell.length_b   1.000
_cell.length_c   1.000
_cell.angle_alpha   90.00
_cell.angle_beta   90.00
_cell.angle_gamma   90.00
#
_symmetry.space_group_name_H-M   'P 1'
#
loop_
_entity.id
_entity.type
_entity.pdbx_description
1 polymer ?
#
loop_
_entity_poly.entity_id
_entity_poly.type
_entity_poly.pdbx_seq_one_letter_code
_entity_poly.pdbx_strand_id
1 'polypeptide(L)'
;MDIDLMKEYRKIDDNIMLRMNTTDTHSETSCKEFFKHLSEAYARREKAIDSCLKILDARLEKQQKIIEDDPYNSDVKNQIFVDETKRRMIANEYVVEDIVRERSLTVFKNKCRKFTIPEEFRRWLQRR
;
A
#
# COMPACT_ATOMS: atom_id res chain seq x y z
N MET A 1 0.75 16.83 1.02
CA MET A 1 0.81 15.50 0.41
C MET A 1 -0.42 14.74 0.82
N ASP A 2 -1.21 14.31 -0.17
CA ASP A 2 -2.66 14.32 -0.10
C ASP A 2 -3.28 12.96 0.21
N ILE A 3 -4.34 12.95 1.00
CA ILE A 3 -5.21 11.78 1.25
C ILE A 3 -5.74 11.22 -0.07
N ASP A 4 -5.86 12.06 -1.10
CA ASP A 4 -6.32 11.67 -2.42
C ASP A 4 -5.39 10.68 -3.13
N LEU A 5 -4.09 10.68 -2.83
CA LEU A 5 -3.18 9.66 -3.38
C LEU A 5 -3.52 8.26 -2.84
N MET A 6 -3.91 8.15 -1.57
CA MET A 6 -4.35 6.86 -1.01
C MET A 6 -5.70 6.41 -1.57
N LYS A 7 -6.60 7.34 -1.88
CA LYS A 7 -7.86 7.01 -2.58
C LYS A 7 -7.61 6.45 -3.98
N GLU A 8 -6.66 7.02 -4.72
CA GLU A 8 -6.26 6.49 -6.03
C GLU A 8 -5.65 5.09 -5.91
N TYR A 9 -4.82 4.86 -4.89
CA TYR A 9 -4.29 3.51 -4.64
C TYR A 9 -5.38 2.48 -4.32
N ARG A 10 -6.47 2.86 -3.65
CA ARG A 10 -7.61 1.95 -3.40
C ARG A 10 -8.39 1.62 -4.67
N LYS A 11 -8.52 2.56 -5.63
CA LYS A 11 -9.15 2.28 -6.94
C LYS A 11 -8.37 1.24 -7.75
N ILE A 12 -7.05 1.18 -7.56
CA ILE A 12 -6.21 0.16 -8.21
C ILE A 12 -6.62 -1.25 -7.75
N ASP A 13 -7.08 -1.42 -6.51
CA ASP A 13 -7.53 -2.73 -5.97
C ASP A 13 -8.79 -3.25 -6.66
N ASP A 14 -9.78 -2.38 -6.87
CA ASP A 14 -10.99 -2.72 -7.62
C ASP A 14 -10.64 -3.17 -9.06
N ASN A 15 -9.60 -2.56 -9.62
CA ASN A 15 -9.12 -2.89 -10.96
C ASN A 15 -8.34 -4.22 -11.01
N ILE A 16 -7.65 -4.62 -9.94
CA ILE A 16 -6.93 -5.91 -9.90
C ILE A 16 -7.89 -7.08 -10.12
N MET A 17 -9.04 -7.08 -9.44
CA MET A 17 -10.04 -8.14 -9.60
C MET A 17 -10.71 -8.11 -10.96
N LEU A 18 -11.03 -6.93 -11.48
CA LEU A 18 -11.58 -6.79 -12.83
C LEU A 18 -10.61 -7.32 -13.89
N ARG A 19 -9.33 -6.92 -13.83
CA ARG A 19 -8.29 -7.40 -14.76
C ARG A 19 -8.06 -8.90 -14.62
N MET A 20 -8.16 -9.46 -13.42
CA MET A 20 -8.09 -10.91 -13.21
C MET A 20 -9.25 -11.65 -13.87
N ASN A 21 -10.44 -11.06 -13.90
CA ASN A 21 -11.61 -11.66 -14.54
C ASN A 21 -11.52 -11.65 -16.06
N THR A 22 -10.77 -10.71 -16.65
CA THR A 22 -10.57 -10.61 -18.11
C THR A 22 -9.28 -11.25 -18.62
N THR A 23 -8.39 -11.69 -17.72
CA THR A 23 -7.14 -12.37 -18.08
C THR A 23 -7.42 -13.79 -18.60
N ASP A 24 -6.77 -14.19 -19.69
CA ASP A 24 -6.78 -15.59 -20.12
C ASP A 24 -5.99 -16.47 -19.15
N THR A 25 -6.71 -17.09 -18.22
CA THR A 25 -6.13 -17.91 -17.16
C THR A 25 -5.66 -19.29 -17.62
N HIS A 26 -5.89 -19.65 -18.89
CA HIS A 26 -5.37 -20.89 -19.48
C HIS A 26 -3.98 -20.70 -20.11
N SER A 27 -3.60 -19.46 -20.40
CA SER A 27 -2.29 -19.07 -20.92
C SER A 27 -1.30 -18.82 -19.78
N GLU A 28 -0.22 -19.61 -19.75
CA GLU A 28 0.84 -19.43 -18.76
C GLU A 28 1.53 -18.07 -18.90
N THR A 29 1.71 -17.59 -20.14
CA THR A 29 2.26 -16.27 -20.44
C THR A 29 1.37 -15.16 -19.87
N SER A 30 0.06 -15.24 -20.06
CA SER A 30 -0.89 -14.24 -19.56
C SER A 30 -0.94 -14.24 -18.03
N CYS A 31 -0.91 -15.41 -17.40
CA CYS A 31 -0.79 -15.53 -15.95
C CYS A 31 0.53 -14.94 -15.41
N LYS A 32 1.65 -15.16 -16.10
CA LYS A 32 2.96 -14.59 -15.76
C LYS A 32 2.96 -13.06 -15.83
N GLU A 33 2.42 -12.50 -16.91
CA GLU A 33 2.31 -11.05 -17.09
C GLU A 33 1.40 -10.42 -16.05
N PHE A 34 0.23 -11.04 -15.80
CA PHE A 34 -0.67 -10.60 -14.75
C PHE A 34 0.03 -10.60 -13.39
N PHE A 35 0.73 -11.69 -13.04
CA PHE A 35 1.45 -11.80 -11.77
C PHE A 35 2.54 -10.75 -11.63
N LYS A 36 3.28 -10.46 -12.70
CA LYS A 36 4.26 -9.37 -12.73
C LYS A 36 3.58 -8.04 -12.41
N HIS A 37 2.49 -7.69 -13.11
CA HIS A 37 1.76 -6.45 -12.85
C HIS A 37 1.20 -6.37 -11.42
N LEU A 38 0.70 -7.49 -10.90
CA LEU A 38 0.20 -7.60 -9.53
C LEU A 38 1.31 -7.29 -8.52
N SER A 39 2.47 -7.95 -8.65
CA SER A 39 3.62 -7.74 -7.77
C SER A 39 4.17 -6.32 -7.83
N GLU A 40 4.23 -5.71 -9.03
CA GLU A 40 4.67 -4.33 -9.20
C GLU A 40 3.70 -3.32 -8.59
N ALA A 41 2.39 -3.57 -8.71
CA ALA A 41 1.37 -2.69 -8.13
C ALA A 41 1.51 -2.62 -6.61
N TYR A 42 1.67 -3.78 -5.97
CA TYR A 42 1.88 -3.86 -4.54
C TYR A 42 3.21 -3.23 -4.10
N ALA A 43 4.31 -3.49 -4.81
CA ALA A 43 5.60 -2.87 -4.51
C ALA A 43 5.53 -1.33 -4.56
N ARG A 44 4.80 -0.78 -5.55
CA ARG A 44 4.58 0.66 -5.68
C ARG A 44 3.77 1.21 -4.51
N ARG A 45 2.73 0.50 -4.06
CA ARG A 45 1.88 0.94 -2.95
C ARG A 45 2.63 0.91 -1.62
N GLU A 46 3.34 -0.17 -1.32
CA GLU A 46 4.17 -0.29 -0.12
C GLU A 46 5.19 0.85 -0.05
N LYS A 47 5.89 1.13 -1.17
CA LYS A 47 6.81 2.27 -1.26
C LYS A 47 6.13 3.61 -1.03
N ALA A 48 4.89 3.79 -1.49
CA ALA A 48 4.14 5.01 -1.28
C ALA A 48 3.73 5.19 0.18
N ILE A 49 3.23 4.13 0.84
CA ILE A 49 2.88 4.13 2.27
C ILE A 49 4.12 4.48 3.10
N ASP A 50 5.25 3.79 2.86
CA ASP A 50 6.54 4.04 3.52
C ASP A 50 6.99 5.50 3.37
N SER A 51 6.94 6.03 2.15
CA SER A 51 7.37 7.40 1.86
C SER A 51 6.47 8.42 2.55
N CYS A 52 5.16 8.18 2.57
CA CYS A 52 4.20 9.02 3.25
C CYS A 52 4.44 9.05 4.77
N LEU A 53 4.67 7.90 5.39
CA LEU A 53 4.97 7.83 6.82
C LEU A 53 6.27 8.55 7.16
N LYS A 54 7.34 8.34 6.39
CA LYS A 54 8.62 9.05 6.60
C LYS A 54 8.47 10.57 6.55
N ILE A 55 7.67 11.09 5.62
CA ILE A 55 7.43 12.53 5.51
C ILE A 55 6.60 13.05 6.68
N LEU A 56 5.59 12.29 7.13
CA LEU A 56 4.78 12.65 8.30
C LEU A 56 5.62 12.62 9.59
N ASP A 57 6.46 11.60 9.76
CA ASP A 57 7.34 11.44 10.92
C ASP A 57 8.32 12.61 11.00
N ALA A 58 8.98 12.96 9.89
CA ALA A 58 9.88 14.10 9.83
C ALA A 58 9.17 15.45 10.10
N ARG A 59 7.89 15.56 9.73
CA ARG A 59 7.10 16.76 9.99
C ARG A 59 6.68 16.85 11.45
N LEU A 60 6.21 15.75 12.04
CA LEU A 60 5.86 15.67 13.46
C LEU A 60 7.07 15.96 14.34
N GLU A 61 8.25 15.42 14.00
CA GLU A 61 9.49 15.70 14.73
C GLU A 61 9.84 17.20 14.74
N LYS A 62 9.65 17.89 13.61
CA LYS A 62 9.86 19.35 13.53
C LYS A 62 8.84 20.12 14.36
N GLN A 63 7.58 19.72 14.33
CA GLN A 63 6.53 20.36 15.11
C GLN A 63 6.74 20.16 16.61
N GLN A 64 7.22 18.98 17.02
CA GLN A 64 7.52 18.67 18.41
C GLN A 64 8.62 19.60 18.96
N LYS A 65 9.68 19.84 18.18
CA LYS A 65 10.74 20.80 18.55
C LYS A 65 10.20 22.23 18.72
N ILE A 66 9.27 22.65 17.87
CA ILE A 66 8.63 23.98 17.99
C ILE A 66 7.82 24.08 19.29
N ILE A 67 7.13 23.01 19.71
CA ILE A 67 6.38 22.99 20.97
C ILE A 67 7.29 22.93 22.20
N GLU A 68 8.46 22.30 22.08
CA GLU A 68 9.49 22.32 23.13
C GLU A 68 10.01 23.76 23.36
N ASP A 69 10.20 24.52 22.28
CA ASP A 69 10.65 25.92 22.33
C ASP A 69 9.53 26.91 22.72
N ASP A 70 8.31 26.69 22.23
CA ASP A 70 7.11 27.49 22.52
C ASP A 70 5.89 26.62 22.91
N PRO A 71 5.74 26.31 24.21
CA PRO A 71 4.65 25.47 24.70
C PRO A 71 3.25 26.08 24.54
N TYR A 72 3.12 27.37 24.21
CA TYR A 72 1.82 28.05 24.09
C TYR A 72 1.34 28.20 22.65
N ASN A 73 2.10 27.71 21.67
CA ASN A 73 1.73 27.73 20.26
C ASN A 73 0.56 26.77 19.96
N SER A 74 -0.68 27.25 20.10
CA SER A 74 -1.89 26.46 19.88
C SER A 74 -2.05 25.98 18.44
N ASP A 75 -1.57 26.76 17.47
CA ASP A 75 -1.69 26.45 16.05
C ASP A 75 -0.85 25.22 15.69
N VAL A 76 0.38 25.16 16.20
CA VAL A 76 1.26 24.00 16.00
C VAL A 76 0.70 22.77 16.70
N LYS A 77 0.14 22.90 17.92
CA LYS A 77 -0.52 21.77 18.61
C LYS A 77 -1.70 21.20 17.82
N ASN A 78 -2.55 22.07 17.28
CA ASN A 78 -3.66 21.65 16.43
C ASN A 78 -3.15 20.92 15.18
N GLN A 79 -2.07 21.41 14.57
CA GLN A 79 -1.49 20.78 13.39
C GLN A 79 -0.87 19.41 13.71
N ILE A 80 -0.22 19.24 14.87
CA ILE A 80 0.28 17.94 15.33
C ILE A 80 -0.86 16.94 15.41
N PHE A 81 -1.99 17.28 16.03
CA PHE A 81 -3.14 16.38 16.14
C PHE A 81 -3.67 15.93 14.77
N VAL A 82 -3.77 16.88 13.82
CA VAL A 82 -4.16 16.59 12.43
C VAL A 82 -3.16 15.64 11.76
N ASP A 83 -1.87 15.86 11.99
CA ASP A 83 -0.80 15.11 11.34
C ASP A 83 -0.62 13.71 11.94
N GLU A 84 -0.80 13.54 13.25
CA GLU A 84 -0.88 12.24 13.92
C GLU A 84 -2.08 11.43 13.44
N THR A 85 -3.24 12.08 13.29
CA THR A 85 -4.44 11.42 12.75
C THR A 85 -4.19 10.92 11.34
N LYS A 86 -3.59 11.74 10.47
CA LYS A 86 -3.19 11.34 9.11
C LYS A 86 -2.18 10.20 9.13
N ARG A 87 -1.17 10.27 10.01
CA ARG A 87 -0.16 9.22 10.17
C ARG A 87 -0.80 7.88 10.50
N ARG A 88 -1.71 7.85 11.49
CA ARG A 88 -2.44 6.64 11.86
C ARG A 88 -3.28 6.10 10.72
N MET A 89 -3.96 6.99 9.97
CA MET A 89 -4.73 6.57 8.79
C MET A 89 -3.84 5.91 7.74
N ILE A 90 -2.69 6.48 7.43
CA ILE A 90 -1.74 5.90 6.45
C ILE A 90 -1.14 4.59 6.97
N ALA A 91 -0.80 4.50 8.26
CA ALA A 91 -0.31 3.27 8.86
C ALA A 91 -1.32 2.11 8.75
N ASN A 92 -2.61 2.41 8.88
CA ASN A 92 -3.67 1.42 8.70
C ASN A 92 -3.76 0.89 7.25
N GLU A 93 -3.18 1.58 6.27
CA GLU A 93 -3.18 1.12 4.88
C GLU A 93 -2.26 -0.10 4.66
N TYR A 94 -1.30 -0.38 5.56
CA TYR A 94 -0.58 -1.67 5.51
C TYR A 94 -1.54 -2.84 5.74
N VAL A 95 -2.47 -2.72 6.69
CA VAL A 95 -3.47 -3.76 6.94
C VAL A 95 -4.37 -3.97 5.72
N VAL A 96 -4.75 -2.87 5.07
CA VAL A 96 -5.54 -2.94 3.82
C VAL A 96 -4.73 -3.63 2.72
N GLU A 97 -3.46 -3.24 2.55
CA GLU A 97 -2.55 -3.82 1.57
C GLU A 97 -2.37 -5.33 1.78
N ASP A 98 -2.21 -5.80 3.01
CA ASP A 98 -2.10 -7.22 3.32
C ASP A 98 -3.37 -8.00 2.96
N ILE A 99 -4.55 -7.47 3.31
CA ILE A 99 -5.84 -8.09 3.00
C ILE A 99 -6.04 -8.19 1.48
N VAL A 100 -5.74 -7.12 0.74
CA VAL A 100 -5.89 -7.11 -0.73
C VAL A 100 -4.92 -8.10 -1.35
N ARG A 101 -3.65 -8.10 -0.90
CA ARG A 101 -2.61 -9.03 -1.37
C ARG A 101 -3.00 -10.48 -1.17
N GLU A 102 -3.49 -10.83 0.02
CA GLU A 102 -3.94 -12.19 0.33
C GLU A 102 -5.10 -12.61 -0.58
N ARG A 103 -6.12 -11.76 -0.71
CA ARG A 103 -7.32 -12.06 -1.51
C ARG A 103 -7.00 -12.22 -2.99
N SER A 104 -6.26 -11.27 -3.58
CA SER A 104 -5.92 -11.31 -5.00
C SER A 104 -5.03 -12.51 -5.34
N LEU A 105 -4.08 -12.84 -4.47
CA LEU A 105 -3.17 -13.96 -4.65
C LEU A 105 -3.91 -15.29 -4.56
N THR A 106 -4.86 -15.39 -3.63
CA THR A 106 -5.74 -16.55 -3.52
C THR A 106 -6.54 -16.76 -4.82
N VAL A 107 -7.15 -15.69 -5.34
CA VAL A 107 -7.86 -15.76 -6.64
C VAL A 107 -6.91 -16.11 -7.78
N PHE A 108 -5.72 -15.50 -7.82
CA PHE A 108 -4.70 -15.78 -8.83
C PHE A 108 -4.33 -17.26 -8.86
N LYS A 109 -3.96 -17.83 -7.71
CA LYS A 109 -3.60 -19.26 -7.60
C LYS A 109 -4.73 -20.19 -8.03
N ASN A 110 -5.98 -19.83 -7.70
CA ASN A 110 -7.14 -20.63 -8.06
C ASN A 110 -7.42 -20.66 -9.56
N LYS A 111 -7.19 -19.54 -10.26
CA LYS A 111 -7.43 -19.41 -11.69
C LYS A 111 -6.22 -19.83 -12.54
N CYS A 112 -5.04 -19.33 -12.22
CA CYS A 112 -3.78 -19.60 -12.92
C CYS A 112 -3.08 -20.87 -12.44
N ARG A 113 -3.79 -22.01 -12.41
CA ARG A 113 -3.28 -23.27 -11.81
C ARG A 113 -2.04 -23.85 -12.47
N LYS A 114 -1.85 -23.58 -13.77
CA LYS A 114 -0.71 -24.07 -14.55
C LYS A 114 0.55 -23.23 -14.34
N PHE A 115 0.39 -22.00 -13.84
CA PHE A 115 1.51 -21.10 -13.61
C PHE A 115 2.11 -21.35 -12.23
N THR A 116 3.41 -21.63 -12.20
CA THR A 116 4.16 -21.76 -10.95
C THR A 116 4.80 -20.42 -10.59
N ILE A 117 4.50 -19.90 -9.40
CA ILE A 117 5.09 -18.66 -8.92
C ILE A 117 6.60 -18.87 -8.71
N PRO A 118 7.49 -18.07 -9.34
CA PRO A 118 8.93 -18.24 -9.19
C PRO A 118 9.41 -17.96 -7.75
N GLU A 119 10.49 -18.63 -7.36
CA GLU A 119 11.04 -18.59 -6.00
C GLU A 119 11.45 -17.19 -5.54
N GLU A 120 11.95 -16.38 -6.47
CA GLU A 120 12.29 -14.96 -6.23
C GLU A 120 11.11 -14.14 -5.69
N PHE A 121 9.88 -14.58 -5.97
CA PHE A 121 8.65 -13.98 -5.46
C PHE A 121 8.13 -14.65 -4.19
N ARG A 122 8.80 -15.67 -3.62
CA ARG A 122 8.37 -16.23 -2.32
C ARG A 122 8.45 -15.23 -1.18
N ARG A 123 9.43 -14.30 -1.20
CA ARG A 123 9.50 -13.20 -0.22
C ARG A 123 8.26 -12.32 -0.27
N TRP A 124 7.64 -12.20 -1.45
CA TRP A 124 6.38 -11.49 -1.67
C TRP A 124 5.17 -12.20 -1.05
N LEU A 125 5.22 -13.54 -0.95
CA LEU A 125 4.15 -14.36 -0.37
C LEU A 125 4.22 -14.49 1.16
N GLN A 126 5.36 -14.14 1.76
CA GLN A 126 5.65 -14.38 3.19
C GLN A 126 5.74 -13.10 4.04
N ARG A 127 5.71 -11.90 3.44
CA ARG A 127 5.62 -10.66 4.22
C ARG A 127 4.23 -10.58 4.85
N ARG A 128 4.24 -10.56 6.18
CA ARG A 128 3.11 -10.41 7.10
C ARG A 128 3.36 -9.20 7.97
#